data_AF-A0A382R9D6-F1
#
_entry.id   AF-A0A382R9D6-F1
#
_cell.length_a   1.000
_cell.length_b   1.000
_cell.length_c   1.000
_cell.angle_alpha   90.00
_cell.angle_beta   90.00
_cell.angle_gamma   90.00
#
_symmetry.space_group_name_H-M   'P 1'
#
loop_
_entity.id
_entity.type
_entity.pdbx_description
1 polymer ?
#
loop_
_entity_poly.entity_id
_entity_poly.type
_entity_poly.pdbx_seq_one_letter_code
_entity_poly.pdbx_strand_id
1 'polypeptide(L)'
;MGETWDGGDIAFQKEFWEQVYRTLKPGCVLLAFAATRNYHRMAVAIEDAGFEIFDMLNWIYGSGFPKRRNLLKPAHEPIVMARKGVNQPLNLDECRVGNEEFDTT
;
A
#
# COMPACT_ATOMS: atom_id res chain seq x y z
N MET A 1 7.24 6.45 -19.90
CA MET A 1 8.41 5.57 -19.73
C MET A 1 9.55 6.13 -20.57
N GLY A 2 10.42 6.90 -19.93
CA GLY A 2 11.56 7.57 -20.54
C GLY A 2 11.73 9.03 -20.11
N GLU A 3 10.81 9.57 -19.31
CA GLU A 3 10.89 10.94 -18.83
C GLU A 3 11.80 11.06 -17.61
N THR A 4 12.31 12.26 -17.32
CA THR A 4 13.22 12.49 -16.18
C THR A 4 12.59 12.12 -14.84
N TRP A 5 11.27 12.28 -14.70
CA TRP A 5 10.52 11.86 -13.51
C TRP A 5 10.22 10.35 -13.46
N ASP A 6 10.45 9.61 -14.55
CA ASP A 6 10.37 8.14 -14.57
C ASP A 6 11.64 7.48 -13.98
N GLY A 7 12.65 8.28 -13.57
CA GLY A 7 13.93 7.83 -13.00
C GLY A 7 13.81 6.95 -11.74
N GLY A 8 12.62 6.90 -11.13
CA GLY A 8 12.20 5.82 -10.23
C GLY A 8 12.80 5.84 -8.83
N ASP A 9 13.63 6.83 -8.50
CA ASP A 9 14.25 6.99 -7.18
C ASP A 9 13.42 7.84 -6.22
N ILE A 10 12.56 8.73 -6.74
CA ILE A 10 11.70 9.61 -5.91
C ILE A 10 10.82 8.84 -4.92
N ALA A 11 10.34 7.65 -5.31
CA ALA A 11 9.54 6.78 -4.44
C ALA A 11 10.34 6.18 -3.27
N PHE A 12 11.68 6.24 -3.32
CA PHE A 12 12.58 5.77 -2.27
C PHE A 12 13.12 6.91 -1.41
N GLN A 13 12.73 8.15 -1.70
CA GLN A 13 13.15 9.34 -0.96
C GLN A 13 12.11 9.64 0.13
N LYS A 14 12.57 9.70 1.37
CA LYS A 14 11.75 10.05 2.53
C LYS A 14 11.08 11.42 2.36
N GLU A 15 11.82 12.39 1.82
CA GLU A 15 11.40 13.78 1.66
C GLU A 15 10.15 13.92 0.78
N PHE A 16 10.02 13.06 -0.24
CA PHE A 16 8.82 12.98 -1.06
C PHE A 16 7.61 12.56 -0.21
N TRP A 17 7.77 11.49 0.58
CA TRP A 17 6.71 10.98 1.43
C TRP A 17 6.36 11.92 2.59
N GLU A 18 7.30 12.72 3.10
CA GLU A 18 7.00 13.80 4.06
C GLU A 18 6.08 14.86 3.46
N GLN A 19 6.23 15.19 2.17
CA GLN A 19 5.30 16.10 1.48
C GLN A 19 3.92 15.49 1.31
N VAL A 20 3.86 14.19 0.98
CA VAL A 20 2.58 13.45 0.93
C VAL A 20 1.94 13.45 2.32
N TYR A 21 2.69 13.07 3.36
CA TYR A 21 2.22 13.07 4.75
C TYR A 21 1.67 14.44 5.14
N ARG A 22 2.38 15.54 4.85
CA ARG A 22 1.96 16.91 5.17
C ARG A 22 0.59 17.27 4.58
N THR A 23 0.29 16.82 3.36
CA THR A 23 -0.94 17.20 2.63
C THR A 23 -2.18 16.37 3.02
N LEU A 24 -1.99 15.16 3.55
CA LEU A 24 -3.09 14.30 3.96
C LEU A 24 -3.78 14.79 5.25
N LYS A 25 -5.09 14.51 5.37
CA LYS A 25 -5.82 14.74 6.63
C LYS A 25 -5.47 13.64 7.65
N PRO A 26 -5.58 13.91 8.97
CA PRO A 26 -5.48 12.85 9.98
C PRO A 26 -6.44 11.69 9.68
N GLY A 27 -5.97 10.45 9.83
CA GLY A 27 -6.77 9.25 9.58
C GLY A 27 -6.84 8.80 8.11
N CYS A 28 -6.23 9.51 7.16
CA CYS A 28 -6.16 9.06 5.77
C CYS A 28 -5.33 7.77 5.63
N VAL A 29 -5.82 6.87 4.77
CA VAL A 29 -5.10 5.68 4.31
C VAL A 29 -4.38 5.99 3.01
N LEU A 30 -3.11 5.64 2.96
CA LEU A 30 -2.24 5.64 1.80
C LEU A 30 -2.19 4.23 1.20
N LEU A 31 -2.43 4.13 -0.10
CA LEU A 31 -2.16 2.94 -0.91
C LEU A 31 -1.07 3.28 -1.92
N ALA A 32 0.11 2.66 -1.78
CA ALA A 32 1.25 2.93 -2.66
C ALA A 32 1.69 1.66 -3.39
N PHE A 33 1.62 1.67 -4.72
CA PHE A 33 1.98 0.55 -5.59
C PHE A 33 3.49 0.51 -5.83
N ALA A 34 4.09 -0.67 -5.79
CA ALA A 34 5.49 -0.85 -6.14
C ALA A 34 5.74 -2.11 -6.96
N ALA A 35 6.85 -2.08 -7.72
CA ALA A 35 7.43 -3.30 -8.26
C ALA A 35 7.97 -4.17 -7.12
N THR A 36 7.79 -5.49 -7.24
CA THR A 36 8.22 -6.50 -6.25
C THR A 36 9.66 -6.33 -5.78
N ARG A 37 10.59 -6.00 -6.69
CA ARG A 37 12.02 -5.84 -6.38
C ARG A 37 12.32 -4.65 -5.48
N ASN A 38 11.55 -3.58 -5.58
CA ASN A 38 11.86 -2.31 -4.93
C ASN A 38 10.83 -1.92 -3.85
N TYR A 39 9.80 -2.74 -3.65
CA TYR A 39 8.76 -2.52 -2.63
C TYR A 39 9.32 -2.15 -1.26
N HIS A 40 10.30 -2.92 -0.77
CA HIS A 40 10.90 -2.71 0.54
C HIS A 40 11.52 -1.32 0.69
N ARG A 41 12.12 -0.75 -0.36
CA ARG A 41 12.73 0.60 -0.30
C ARG A 41 11.66 1.68 -0.19
N MET A 42 10.57 1.52 -0.95
CA MET A 42 9.43 2.44 -0.88
C MET A 42 8.72 2.35 0.46
N ALA A 43 8.50 1.13 0.99
CA ALA A 43 7.88 0.92 2.28
C ALA A 43 8.69 1.58 3.42
N VAL A 44 10.01 1.38 3.44
CA VAL A 44 10.90 2.05 4.42
C VAL A 44 10.80 3.57 4.30
N ALA A 45 10.83 4.13 3.09
CA ALA A 45 10.73 5.58 2.91
C ALA A 45 9.37 6.16 3.38
N ILE A 46 8.28 5.39 3.23
CA ILE A 46 6.95 5.73 3.73
C ILE A 46 6.94 5.72 5.28
N GLU A 47 7.47 4.65 5.89
CA GLU A 47 7.57 4.52 7.35
C GLU A 47 8.42 5.63 7.96
N ASP A 48 9.59 5.90 7.38
CA ASP A 48 10.53 6.95 7.83
C ASP A 48 9.93 8.37 7.73
N ALA A 49 8.96 8.58 6.85
CA ALA A 49 8.21 9.83 6.71
C ALA A 49 7.10 10.00 7.77
N GLY A 50 6.92 9.02 8.65
CA GLY A 50 6.00 9.08 9.80
C GLY A 50 4.65 8.41 9.58
N PHE A 51 4.46 7.68 8.47
CA PHE A 51 3.28 6.83 8.31
C PHE A 51 3.39 5.57 9.17
N GLU A 52 2.26 5.10 9.69
CA GLU A 52 2.16 3.75 10.25
C GLU A 52 1.80 2.78 9.13
N ILE A 53 2.69 1.84 8.81
CA ILE A 53 2.37 0.72 7.92
C ILE A 53 1.61 -0.32 8.75
N PHE A 54 0.34 -0.55 8.40
CA PHE A 54 -0.51 -1.47 9.15
C PHE A 54 -0.85 -2.74 8.38
N ASP A 55 -0.66 -2.76 7.05
CA ASP A 55 -0.85 -3.96 6.24
C ASP A 55 -0.16 -3.85 4.85
N MET A 56 -0.31 -4.91 4.05
CA MET A 56 0.11 -5.00 2.67
C MET A 56 -0.97 -5.68 1.83
N LEU A 57 -1.32 -5.06 0.69
CA LEU A 57 -2.12 -5.72 -0.34
C LEU A 57 -1.23 -6.29 -1.44
N ASN A 58 -1.70 -7.36 -2.08
CA ASN A 58 -1.05 -7.94 -3.24
C ASN A 58 -2.07 -8.04 -4.37
N TRP A 59 -1.80 -7.34 -5.48
CA TRP A 59 -2.54 -7.60 -6.70
C TRP A 59 -1.94 -8.81 -7.39
N ILE A 60 -2.63 -9.94 -7.32
CA ILE A 60 -2.17 -11.22 -7.90
C ILE A 60 -2.77 -11.40 -9.28
N TYR A 61 -1.94 -11.81 -10.25
CA TYR A 61 -2.38 -12.09 -11.62
C TYR A 61 -1.79 -13.40 -12.15
N GLY A 62 -2.66 -14.22 -12.76
CA GLY A 62 -2.28 -15.50 -13.38
C GLY A 62 -1.87 -15.38 -14.86
N SER A 63 -2.09 -14.23 -15.50
CA SER A 63 -1.77 -14.00 -16.92
C SER A 63 -0.33 -13.51 -17.13
N GLY A 64 0.21 -13.62 -18.35
CA GLY A 64 1.56 -13.17 -18.72
C GLY A 64 2.60 -14.28 -18.92
N PHE A 65 3.82 -13.88 -19.29
CA PHE A 65 4.94 -14.78 -19.61
C PHE A 65 6.20 -14.44 -18.81
N PRO A 66 7.04 -15.45 -18.45
CA PRO A 66 8.36 -15.19 -17.88
C PRO A 66 9.16 -14.27 -18.80
N LYS A 67 9.62 -13.14 -18.27
CA LYS A 67 10.40 -12.16 -19.06
C LYS A 67 11.86 -12.57 -19.25
N ARG A 68 12.35 -13.55 -18.48
CA ARG A 68 13.72 -14.09 -18.55
C ARG A 68 13.70 -15.59 -18.23
N ARG A 69 14.69 -16.33 -18.73
CA ARG A 69 14.84 -17.78 -18.50
C ARG A 69 15.24 -18.15 -17.06
N ASN A 70 15.80 -17.20 -16.30
CA ASN A 70 16.35 -17.43 -14.96
C ASN A 70 15.51 -16.78 -13.84
N LEU A 71 14.27 -16.37 -14.13
CA LEU A 71 13.38 -15.74 -13.17
C LEU A 71 12.00 -16.39 -13.25
N LEU A 72 11.35 -16.51 -12.08
CA LEU A 72 9.93 -16.83 -12.04
C LEU A 72 9.13 -15.77 -12.79
N LYS A 73 7.97 -16.20 -13.32
CA LYS A 73 7.00 -15.28 -13.91
C LYS A 73 6.55 -14.27 -12.84
N PRO A 74 6.58 -12.96 -13.11
CA PRO A 74 5.91 -11.99 -12.25
C PRO A 74 4.44 -12.37 -12.11
N ALA A 75 3.96 -12.47 -10.87
CA ALA A 75 2.61 -12.93 -10.56
C ALA A 75 1.88 -12.03 -9.56
N HIS A 76 2.56 -11.02 -9.03
CA HIS A 76 1.93 -10.06 -8.14
C HIS A 76 2.60 -8.68 -8.20
N GLU A 77 1.82 -7.67 -7.82
CA GLU A 77 2.26 -6.30 -7.54
C GLU A 77 1.90 -5.96 -6.09
N PRO A 78 2.90 -5.73 -5.22
CA PRO A 78 2.66 -5.38 -3.83
C PRO A 78 2.29 -3.91 -3.69
N ILE A 79 1.41 -3.65 -2.73
CA ILE A 79 0.86 -2.33 -2.43
C ILE A 79 0.99 -2.10 -0.92
N VAL A 80 1.66 -1.03 -0.52
CA VAL A 80 1.76 -0.62 0.89
C VAL A 80 0.41 -0.11 1.35
N MET A 81 -0.08 -0.58 2.51
CA MET A 81 -1.17 0.05 3.24
C MET A 81 -0.62 0.77 4.46
N ALA A 82 -0.71 2.09 4.43
CA ALA A 82 -0.18 2.96 5.46
C ALA A 82 -1.22 3.99 5.90
N ARG A 83 -1.12 4.55 7.10
CA ARG A 83 -2.02 5.62 7.56
C ARG A 83 -1.27 6.78 8.19
N LYS A 84 -1.87 7.97 8.06
CA LYS A 84 -1.41 9.18 8.74
C LYS A 84 -1.94 9.21 10.18
N GLY A 85 -1.07 8.90 11.15
CA GLY A 85 -1.37 8.93 12.59
C GLY A 85 -1.64 7.55 13.20
N VAL A 86 -1.66 7.52 14.53
CA VAL A 86 -1.69 6.31 15.38
C VAL A 86 -3.02 5.57 15.27
N ASN A 87 -2.93 4.25 15.26
CA ASN A 87 -3.95 3.23 15.53
C ASN A 87 -5.01 3.65 16.56
N GLN A 88 -6.00 4.45 16.15
CA GLN A 88 -7.26 4.52 16.87
C GLN A 88 -7.92 3.14 16.77
N PRO A 89 -8.62 2.67 17.83
CA PRO A 89 -9.35 1.42 17.77
C PRO A 89 -10.20 1.43 16.51
N LEU A 90 -10.00 0.43 15.64
CA LEU A 90 -10.91 0.22 14.52
C LEU A 90 -12.30 0.03 15.13
N ASN A 91 -13.30 0.70 14.54
CA ASN A 91 -14.69 0.61 15.00
C ASN A 91 -15.33 -0.75 14.64
N LEU A 92 -14.61 -1.83 14.94
CA LEU A 92 -14.95 -3.20 14.58
C LEU A 92 -16.25 -3.62 15.23
N ASP A 93 -16.48 -3.20 16.47
CA ASP A 93 -17.65 -3.60 17.24
C ASP A 93 -18.95 -2.97 16.70
N GLU A 94 -18.93 -1.73 16.20
CA GLU A 94 -20.11 -1.14 15.52
C GLU A 94 -20.29 -1.68 14.09
N CYS A 95 -19.25 -2.21 13.46
CA CYS A 95 -19.35 -2.87 12.15
C CYS A 95 -19.77 -4.36 12.25
N ARG A 96 -19.93 -4.92 13.45
CA ARG A 96 -20.47 -6.28 13.60
C ARG A 96 -21.92 -6.28 13.14
N VAL A 97 -22.21 -7.03 12.09
CA VAL A 97 -23.59 -7.35 11.72
C VAL A 97 -24.18 -8.14 12.89
N GLY A 98 -25.23 -7.62 13.53
CA GLY A 98 -25.89 -8.30 14.63
C GLY A 98 -26.43 -9.66 14.22
N ASN A 99 -26.67 -10.56 15.19
CA ASN A 99 -27.46 -11.78 14.99
C ASN A 99 -28.95 -11.45 14.86
N GLU A 100 -29.29 -10.42 14.10
CA GLU A 100 -30.69 -10.05 13.88
C GLU A 100 -31.32 -11.13 13.00
N GLU A 101 -32.25 -11.90 13.58
CA GLU A 101 -33.14 -12.74 12.80
C GLU A 101 -34.01 -11.80 11.97
N PHE A 102 -33.70 -11.71 10.67
CA PHE A 102 -34.56 -11.02 9.73
C PHE A 102 -35.88 -11.79 9.65
N ASP A 103 -36.95 -11.17 10.12
CA ASP A 103 -38.30 -11.68 9.95
C ASP A 103 -38.61 -11.73 8.44
N THR A 104 -38.65 -12.93 7.89
CA THR A 104 -38.94 -13.18 6.47
C THR A 104 -40.44 -13.43 6.23
N THR A 105 -41.31 -13.07 7.17
CA THR A 105 -42.77 -13.22 7.02
C THR A 105 -43.47 -12.04 6.35
#